data_AF-A0A897MSZ4-F1
#
_entry.id   AF-A0A897MSZ4-F1
#
_cell.length_a   1.000
_cell.length_b   1.000
_cell.length_c   1.000
_cell.angle_alpha   90.00
_cell.angle_beta   90.00
_cell.angle_gamma   90.00
#
_symmetry.space_group_name_H-M   'P 1'
#
loop_
_entity.id
_entity.type
_entity.pdbx_description
1 polymer ?
#
loop_
_entity_poly.entity_id
_entity_poly.type
_entity_poly.pdbx_seq_one_letter_code
_entity_poly.pdbx_strand_id
1 'polypeptide(L)'
;MFVGHALLAFALAVLIADWRGWPARRALALGFVAGGFAAIPDVDMIYTAVALDLSRLSVETLTRPSVFWDASRGVHRSITHSLPIALAAGPAFGAWAAGTSTSRRWLAVRGIAGAFLSALVWVAWTYSGPAGAVVVGTFVAAGLIVARLARTRTDLSGSTIALAATAGLLSHPWGDLVTGDPPRLLYPLDVQVFEEIVLLHADPTIHLLGAFALELGVVWLAAVAVARLAGRSPTMLLDSRAVTGVVYGVAAVVLAPPTLDVSYHFVFTILGVGAATGALAAFPNARSALTRRLRQPPITRWSPLRYVRLSWVSPPRLYIPSIDLDRFLQRYPSPFEAAFVALGCVTVALGSYALVYVFFVA
;
A
#
# COMPACT_ATOMS: atom_id res chain seq x y z
N MET A 1 2.04 9.31 -0.26
CA MET A 1 1.73 9.23 1.17
C MET A 1 0.83 8.08 1.55
N PHE A 2 -0.36 7.95 0.97
CA PHE A 2 -1.29 6.86 1.32
C PHE A 2 -0.81 5.42 1.05
N VAL A 3 0.20 5.16 0.22
CA VAL A 3 0.55 3.76 -0.15
C VAL A 3 1.66 3.16 0.72
N GLY A 4 2.41 3.98 1.47
CA GLY A 4 3.60 3.56 2.20
C GLY A 4 3.32 2.47 3.24
N HIS A 5 2.33 2.68 4.10
CA HIS A 5 2.01 1.72 5.18
C HIS A 5 1.57 0.35 4.62
N ALA A 6 0.85 0.32 3.51
CA ALA A 6 0.43 -0.91 2.85
C ALA A 6 1.64 -1.69 2.29
N LEU A 7 2.57 -0.98 1.66
CA LEU A 7 3.82 -1.56 1.17
C LEU A 7 4.75 -1.99 2.30
N LEU A 8 4.78 -1.26 3.42
CA LEU A 8 5.54 -1.64 4.61
C LEU A 8 5.01 -2.95 5.20
N ALA A 9 3.70 -3.03 5.46
CA ALA A 9 3.07 -4.24 5.97
C ALA A 9 3.29 -5.44 5.03
N PHE A 10 3.14 -5.21 3.72
CA PHE A 10 3.45 -6.22 2.71
C PHE A 10 4.90 -6.68 2.82
N ALA A 11 5.86 -5.76 2.80
CA ALA A 11 7.28 -6.09 2.76
C ALA A 11 7.74 -6.82 4.02
N LEU A 12 7.34 -6.34 5.20
CA LEU A 12 7.66 -6.98 6.47
C LEU A 12 7.09 -8.39 6.54
N ALA A 13 5.82 -8.58 6.15
CA ALA A 13 5.20 -9.89 6.12
C ALA A 13 5.90 -10.86 5.15
N VAL A 14 6.26 -10.41 3.94
CA VAL A 14 7.01 -11.21 2.97
C VAL A 14 8.38 -11.60 3.52
N LEU A 15 9.15 -10.63 4.01
CA LEU A 15 10.51 -10.86 4.50
C LEU A 15 10.54 -11.78 5.73
N ILE A 16 9.59 -11.64 6.65
CA ILE A 16 9.47 -12.53 7.82
C ILE A 16 9.11 -13.95 7.37
N ALA A 17 8.16 -14.11 6.43
CA ALA A 17 7.78 -15.43 5.92
C ALA A 17 8.93 -16.10 5.15
N ASP A 18 9.63 -15.34 4.29
CA ASP A 18 10.84 -15.79 3.57
C ASP A 18 11.93 -16.23 4.54
N TRP A 19 12.22 -15.41 5.56
CA TRP A 19 13.20 -15.75 6.60
C TRP A 19 12.82 -17.03 7.38
N ARG A 20 11.52 -17.30 7.55
CA ARG A 20 11.00 -18.54 8.14
C ARG A 20 10.97 -19.73 7.16
N GLY A 21 11.52 -19.57 5.96
CA GLY A 21 11.60 -20.63 4.94
C GLY A 21 10.27 -20.95 4.28
N TRP A 22 9.29 -20.04 4.30
CA TRP A 22 8.01 -20.28 3.63
C TRP A 22 8.20 -20.27 2.10
N PRO A 23 7.46 -21.11 1.36
CA PRO A 23 7.48 -21.04 -0.10
C PRO A 23 7.09 -19.64 -0.59
N ALA A 24 7.75 -19.15 -1.65
CA ALA A 24 7.56 -17.81 -2.21
C ALA A 24 6.08 -17.42 -2.39
N ARG A 25 5.26 -18.33 -2.95
CA ARG A 25 3.82 -18.12 -3.14
C ARG A 25 3.10 -17.81 -1.83
N ARG A 26 3.47 -18.49 -0.73
CA ARG A 26 2.84 -18.33 0.58
C ARG A 26 3.34 -17.07 1.30
N ALA A 27 4.62 -16.73 1.13
CA ALA A 27 5.17 -15.46 1.61
C ALA A 27 4.48 -14.26 0.94
N LEU A 28 4.30 -14.30 -0.39
CA LEU A 28 3.55 -13.26 -1.12
C LEU A 28 2.09 -13.21 -0.71
N ALA A 29 1.44 -14.36 -0.53
CA ALA A 29 0.07 -14.40 -0.04
C ALA A 29 -0.06 -13.70 1.31
N LEU A 30 0.86 -13.96 2.25
CA LEU A 30 0.89 -13.26 3.54
C LEU A 30 1.10 -11.75 3.36
N GLY A 31 2.05 -11.36 2.51
CA GLY A 31 2.30 -9.97 2.15
C GLY A 31 1.06 -9.25 1.63
N PHE A 32 0.39 -9.82 0.62
CA PHE A 32 -0.82 -9.23 0.03
C PHE A 32 -1.97 -9.12 1.05
N VAL A 33 -2.09 -10.09 1.95
CA VAL A 33 -3.09 -10.02 3.02
C VAL A 33 -2.74 -8.91 4.02
N ALA A 34 -1.51 -8.86 4.53
CA ALA A 34 -1.08 -7.83 5.47
C ALA A 34 -1.17 -6.41 4.87
N GLY A 35 -0.63 -6.22 3.66
CA GLY A 35 -0.71 -4.95 2.94
C GLY A 35 -2.14 -4.58 2.56
N GLY A 36 -2.96 -5.56 2.19
CA GLY A 36 -4.39 -5.36 1.94
C GLY A 36 -5.10 -4.85 3.19
N PHE A 37 -4.85 -5.45 4.36
CA PHE A 37 -5.44 -4.98 5.62
C PHE A 37 -4.93 -3.60 6.03
N ALA A 38 -3.66 -3.31 5.80
CA ALA A 38 -3.08 -2.00 6.06
C ALA A 38 -3.71 -0.89 5.19
N ALA A 39 -4.15 -1.21 3.96
CA ALA A 39 -4.79 -0.26 3.05
C ALA A 39 -6.32 -0.10 3.26
N ILE A 40 -6.98 -0.98 4.03
CA ILE A 40 -8.44 -0.88 4.26
C ILE A 40 -8.84 0.45 4.88
N PRO A 41 -8.14 0.95 5.92
CA PRO A 41 -8.38 2.29 6.47
C PRO A 41 -8.59 3.37 5.39
N ASP A 42 -7.80 3.39 4.31
CA ASP A 42 -7.90 4.40 3.23
C ASP A 42 -9.18 4.32 2.39
N VAL A 43 -9.92 3.21 2.45
CA VAL A 43 -11.17 3.05 1.68
C VAL A 43 -12.24 4.02 2.20
N ASP A 44 -12.10 4.53 3.42
CA ASP A 44 -12.95 5.59 3.95
C ASP A 44 -12.83 6.90 3.17
N MET A 45 -11.81 7.12 2.35
CA MET A 45 -11.75 8.23 1.41
C MET A 45 -12.84 8.14 0.33
N ILE A 46 -13.56 7.02 0.21
CA ILE A 46 -14.80 6.96 -0.58
C ILE A 46 -15.92 7.76 0.11
N TYR A 47 -15.91 7.87 1.44
CA TYR A 47 -16.87 8.69 2.17
C TYR A 47 -16.84 10.13 1.69
N THR A 48 -15.69 10.69 1.30
CA THR A 48 -15.65 12.06 0.78
C THR A 48 -16.51 12.23 -0.47
N ALA A 49 -16.59 11.23 -1.35
CA ALA A 49 -17.48 11.25 -2.51
C ALA A 49 -18.96 11.16 -2.13
N VAL A 50 -19.29 10.53 -1.00
CA VAL A 50 -20.67 10.35 -0.48
C VAL A 50 -21.10 11.49 0.45
N ALA A 51 -20.15 12.09 1.16
CA ALA A 51 -20.30 13.17 2.13
C ALA A 51 -20.32 14.54 1.48
N LEU A 52 -19.94 14.63 0.20
CA LEU A 52 -20.33 15.74 -0.65
C LEU A 52 -21.86 15.81 -0.61
N ASP A 53 -22.37 16.76 0.17
CA ASP A 53 -23.77 17.12 0.16
C ASP A 53 -24.11 17.55 -1.27
N LEU A 54 -24.69 16.63 -2.05
CA LEU A 54 -25.03 16.84 -3.45
C LEU A 54 -25.97 18.04 -3.62
N SER A 55 -26.68 18.44 -2.55
CA SER A 55 -27.54 19.62 -2.51
C SER A 55 -26.80 20.95 -2.27
N ARG A 56 -25.51 20.90 -1.86
CA ARG A 56 -24.61 22.06 -1.63
C ARG A 56 -23.43 22.10 -2.59
N LEU A 57 -23.42 21.25 -3.62
CA LEU A 57 -22.47 21.31 -4.72
C LEU A 57 -22.69 22.58 -5.54
N SER A 58 -21.94 23.63 -5.23
CA SER A 58 -21.77 24.78 -6.12
C SER A 58 -20.52 24.60 -6.98
N VAL A 59 -20.43 25.35 -8.07
CA VAL A 59 -19.21 25.43 -8.90
C VAL A 59 -18.00 25.85 -8.05
N GLU A 60 -18.22 26.62 -6.99
CA GLU A 60 -17.19 27.08 -6.04
C GLU A 60 -16.68 25.95 -5.12
N THR A 61 -17.56 25.06 -4.66
CA THR A 61 -17.17 23.87 -3.86
C THR A 61 -16.40 22.86 -4.72
N LEU A 62 -16.77 22.69 -5.99
CA LEU A 62 -16.07 21.80 -6.94
C LEU A 62 -14.71 22.35 -7.39
N THR A 63 -14.48 23.66 -7.26
CA THR A 63 -13.22 24.32 -7.63
C THR A 63 -12.29 24.59 -6.45
N ARG A 64 -12.69 24.24 -5.22
CA ARG A 64 -11.85 24.29 -4.01
C ARG A 64 -11.59 22.89 -3.44
N PRO A 65 -10.54 22.19 -3.92
CA PRO A 65 -10.15 20.88 -3.40
C PRO A 65 -9.95 20.85 -1.89
N SER A 66 -9.55 21.97 -1.26
CA SER A 66 -9.27 22.06 0.18
C SER A 66 -10.45 21.64 1.05
N VAL A 67 -11.68 22.03 0.71
CA VAL A 67 -12.90 21.72 1.49
C VAL A 67 -13.20 20.22 1.52
N PHE A 68 -12.97 19.53 0.40
CA PHE A 68 -13.10 18.07 0.28
C PHE A 68 -12.08 17.35 1.18
N TRP A 69 -10.84 17.82 1.21
CA TRP A 69 -9.79 17.25 2.05
C TRP A 69 -9.95 17.61 3.54
N ASP A 70 -10.46 18.80 3.88
CA ASP A 70 -10.72 19.22 5.27
C ASP A 70 -11.76 18.33 5.95
N ALA A 71 -12.88 18.05 5.27
CA ALA A 71 -13.94 17.18 5.81
C ALA A 71 -13.49 15.72 5.96
N SER A 72 -12.58 15.25 5.10
CA SER A 72 -12.05 13.89 5.15
C SER A 72 -11.06 13.69 6.29
N ARG A 73 -10.21 14.69 6.55
CA ARG A 73 -9.13 14.63 7.54
C ARG A 73 -9.63 14.31 8.95
N GLY A 74 -10.71 14.93 9.40
CA GLY A 74 -11.19 14.77 10.78
C GLY A 74 -11.68 13.36 11.14
N VAL A 75 -12.43 12.71 10.23
CA VAL A 75 -13.01 11.37 10.48
C VAL A 75 -12.00 10.27 10.12
N HIS A 76 -11.22 10.43 9.05
CA HIS A 76 -10.16 9.50 8.65
C HIS A 76 -9.05 9.42 9.72
N ARG A 77 -8.54 10.55 10.19
CA ARG A 77 -7.42 10.58 11.16
C ARG A 77 -7.80 10.18 12.60
N SER A 78 -9.10 10.03 12.87
CA SER A 78 -9.59 9.58 14.17
C SER A 78 -9.88 8.09 14.15
N ILE A 79 -10.94 7.70 13.47
CA ILE A 79 -11.50 6.36 13.54
C ILE A 79 -10.55 5.31 12.93
N THR A 80 -9.99 5.57 11.74
CA THR A 80 -9.24 4.55 11.00
C THR A 80 -7.77 4.45 11.43
N HIS A 81 -7.30 5.41 12.23
CA HIS A 81 -5.98 5.41 12.87
C HIS A 81 -5.99 4.86 14.32
N SER A 82 -7.14 4.41 14.81
CA SER A 82 -7.30 3.90 16.18
C SER A 82 -6.66 2.52 16.37
N LEU A 83 -5.66 2.44 17.27
CA LEU A 83 -5.02 1.18 17.66
C LEU A 83 -5.99 0.24 18.40
N PRO A 84 -6.87 0.71 19.33
CA PRO A 84 -7.90 -0.13 19.90
C PRO A 84 -8.82 -0.77 18.85
N ILE A 85 -9.26 -0.01 17.85
CA ILE A 85 -10.08 -0.55 16.76
C ILE A 85 -9.29 -1.56 15.94
N ALA A 86 -8.01 -1.30 15.63
CA ALA A 86 -7.15 -2.25 14.91
C ALA A 86 -6.96 -3.59 15.67
N LEU A 87 -6.68 -3.52 16.98
CA LEU A 87 -6.53 -4.69 17.86
C LEU A 87 -7.83 -5.48 18.00
N ALA A 88 -8.97 -4.81 17.95
CA ALA A 88 -10.30 -5.41 18.00
C ALA A 88 -10.69 -6.05 16.66
N ALA A 89 -10.55 -5.32 15.55
CA ALA A 89 -11.04 -5.71 14.24
C ALA A 89 -10.19 -6.82 13.60
N GLY A 90 -8.86 -6.79 13.73
CA GLY A 90 -7.95 -7.76 13.12
C GLY A 90 -8.28 -9.22 13.49
N PRO A 91 -8.38 -9.56 14.80
CA PRO A 91 -8.79 -10.89 15.24
C PRO A 91 -10.22 -11.26 14.80
N ALA A 92 -11.15 -10.30 14.80
CA ALA A 92 -12.52 -10.53 14.35
C ALA A 92 -12.57 -10.90 12.85
N PHE A 93 -11.80 -10.23 12.00
CA PHE A 93 -11.70 -10.60 10.57
C PHE A 93 -11.12 -12.01 10.39
N GLY A 94 -10.06 -12.37 11.12
CA GLY A 94 -9.49 -13.71 11.06
C GLY A 94 -10.41 -14.80 11.60
N ALA A 95 -11.13 -14.54 12.70
CA ALA A 95 -12.13 -15.45 13.27
C ALA A 95 -13.31 -15.65 12.31
N TRP A 96 -13.77 -14.58 11.66
CA TRP A 96 -14.79 -14.65 10.63
C TRP A 96 -14.32 -15.48 9.42
N ALA A 97 -13.06 -15.30 9.00
CA ALA A 97 -12.44 -16.06 7.92
C ALA A 97 -12.21 -17.55 8.25
N ALA A 98 -11.94 -17.89 9.53
CA ALA A 98 -11.55 -19.23 9.96
C ALA A 98 -12.60 -20.32 9.67
N GLY A 99 -13.88 -19.98 9.65
CA GLY A 99 -14.97 -20.96 9.71
C GLY A 99 -15.59 -21.41 8.38
N THR A 100 -14.87 -21.99 7.42
CA THR A 100 -15.55 -22.55 6.20
C THR A 100 -16.41 -23.79 6.48
N SER A 101 -16.26 -24.37 7.67
CA SER A 101 -17.07 -25.48 8.15
C SER A 101 -18.47 -25.00 8.56
N THR A 102 -19.49 -25.77 8.20
CA THR A 102 -20.88 -25.55 8.61
C THR A 102 -21.19 -26.08 10.02
N SER A 103 -20.18 -26.48 10.79
CA SER A 103 -20.41 -26.94 12.16
C SER A 103 -20.94 -25.81 13.05
N ARG A 104 -21.84 -26.16 13.98
CA ARG A 104 -22.45 -25.18 14.91
C ARG A 104 -21.41 -24.32 15.63
N ARG A 105 -20.26 -24.89 16.00
CA ARG A 105 -19.15 -24.18 16.63
C ARG A 105 -18.58 -23.07 15.75
N TRP A 106 -18.30 -23.36 14.47
CA TRP A 106 -17.73 -22.37 13.55
C TRP A 106 -18.75 -21.31 13.13
N LEU A 107 -20.03 -21.67 13.05
CA LEU A 107 -21.11 -20.70 12.88
C LEU A 107 -21.20 -19.75 14.07
N ALA A 108 -21.08 -20.26 15.31
CA ALA A 108 -21.06 -19.42 16.51
C ALA A 108 -19.86 -18.46 16.52
N VAL A 109 -18.65 -18.92 16.19
CA VAL A 109 -17.46 -18.07 16.09
C VAL A 109 -17.65 -16.95 15.07
N ARG A 110 -18.20 -17.26 13.90
CA ARG A 110 -18.52 -16.27 12.86
C ARG A 110 -19.59 -15.28 13.30
N GLY A 111 -20.62 -15.76 13.99
CA GLY A 111 -21.69 -14.93 14.55
C GLY A 111 -21.14 -13.95 15.57
N ILE A 112 -20.29 -14.41 16.50
CA ILE A 112 -19.62 -13.55 17.50
C ILE A 112 -18.72 -12.53 16.82
N ALA A 113 -17.88 -12.94 15.86
CA ALA A 113 -17.02 -12.03 15.12
C ALA A 113 -17.84 -10.97 14.34
N GLY A 114 -18.93 -11.39 13.69
CA GLY A 114 -19.84 -10.49 13.00
C GLY A 114 -20.53 -9.50 13.94
N ALA A 115 -21.05 -9.97 15.07
CA ALA A 115 -21.66 -9.12 16.10
C ALA A 115 -20.65 -8.10 16.64
N PHE A 116 -19.40 -8.51 16.84
CA PHE A 116 -18.34 -7.63 17.30
C PHE A 116 -17.96 -6.56 16.27
N LEU A 117 -17.83 -6.93 14.99
CA LEU A 117 -17.61 -5.95 13.91
C LEU A 117 -18.79 -4.98 13.78
N SER A 118 -20.03 -5.46 13.89
CA SER A 118 -21.22 -4.60 13.92
C SER A 118 -21.24 -3.67 15.14
N ALA A 119 -20.75 -4.13 16.30
CA ALA A 119 -20.64 -3.31 17.48
C ALA A 119 -19.63 -2.15 17.27
N LEU A 120 -18.54 -2.36 16.54
CA LEU A 120 -17.62 -1.27 16.17
C LEU A 120 -18.32 -0.19 15.33
N VAL A 121 -19.15 -0.60 14.36
CA VAL A 121 -19.95 0.33 13.55
C VAL A 121 -20.94 1.10 14.43
N TRP A 122 -21.60 0.41 15.36
CA TRP A 122 -22.52 1.03 16.31
C TRP A 122 -21.81 2.03 17.24
N VAL A 123 -20.64 1.69 17.78
CA VAL A 123 -19.83 2.61 18.58
C VAL A 123 -19.47 3.86 17.76
N ALA A 124 -18.97 3.69 16.53
CA ALA A 124 -18.65 4.83 15.68
C ALA A 124 -19.87 5.70 15.35
N TRP A 125 -21.05 5.09 15.18
CA TRP A 125 -22.30 5.83 15.05
C TRP A 125 -22.64 6.65 16.29
N THR A 126 -22.50 6.07 17.49
CA THR A 126 -22.82 6.76 18.75
C THR A 126 -21.89 7.92 19.06
N TYR A 127 -20.59 7.80 18.74
CA TYR A 127 -19.58 8.84 19.05
C TYR A 127 -19.37 9.85 17.91
N SER A 128 -19.61 9.46 16.66
CA SER A 128 -19.27 10.27 15.47
C SER A 128 -20.43 10.37 14.47
N GLY A 129 -21.63 9.99 14.88
CA GLY A 129 -22.85 10.13 14.10
C GLY A 129 -22.87 9.26 12.82
N PRO A 130 -23.78 9.55 11.88
CA PRO A 130 -23.90 8.79 10.63
C PRO A 130 -22.60 8.70 9.82
N ALA A 131 -21.77 9.75 9.86
CA ALA A 131 -20.46 9.77 9.20
C ALA A 131 -19.53 8.67 9.72
N GLY A 132 -19.39 8.56 11.06
CA GLY A 132 -18.61 7.49 11.68
C GLY A 132 -19.14 6.10 11.34
N ALA A 133 -20.45 5.93 11.28
CA ALA A 133 -21.09 4.67 10.88
C ALA A 133 -20.73 4.28 9.43
N VAL A 134 -20.74 5.23 8.49
CA VAL A 134 -20.38 4.97 7.08
C VAL A 134 -18.90 4.65 6.94
N VAL A 135 -18.02 5.38 7.63
CA VAL A 135 -16.56 5.14 7.60
C VAL A 135 -16.23 3.76 8.15
N VAL A 136 -16.69 3.42 9.37
CA VAL A 136 -16.45 2.09 9.96
C VAL A 136 -17.18 1.00 9.20
N GLY A 137 -18.38 1.26 8.69
CA GLY A 137 -19.12 0.31 7.85
C GLY A 137 -18.36 -0.07 6.59
N THR A 138 -17.80 0.91 5.88
CA THR A 138 -16.97 0.72 4.69
C THR A 138 -15.68 -0.03 5.03
N PHE A 139 -15.00 0.37 6.11
CA PHE A 139 -13.83 -0.33 6.66
C PHE A 139 -14.13 -1.81 6.94
N VAL A 140 -15.23 -2.11 7.65
CA VAL A 140 -15.65 -3.48 7.96
C VAL A 140 -15.97 -4.26 6.70
N ALA A 141 -16.71 -3.67 5.76
CA ALA A 141 -17.08 -4.31 4.50
C ALA A 141 -15.84 -4.68 3.67
N ALA A 142 -14.90 -3.74 3.51
CA ALA A 142 -13.64 -3.97 2.81
C ALA A 142 -12.80 -5.05 3.51
N GLY A 143 -12.71 -5.02 4.85
CA GLY A 143 -12.02 -6.07 5.62
C GLY A 143 -12.63 -7.45 5.49
N LEU A 144 -13.96 -7.57 5.44
CA LEU A 144 -14.63 -8.83 5.16
C LEU A 144 -14.34 -9.34 3.74
N ILE A 145 -14.24 -8.44 2.75
CA ILE A 145 -13.83 -8.79 1.38
C ILE A 145 -12.40 -9.32 1.37
N VAL A 146 -11.44 -8.61 1.98
CA VAL A 146 -10.04 -9.05 2.06
C VAL A 146 -9.92 -10.37 2.82
N ALA A 147 -10.61 -10.52 3.96
CA ALA A 147 -10.65 -11.76 4.75
C ALA A 147 -11.20 -12.94 3.95
N ARG A 148 -12.27 -12.73 3.18
CA ARG A 148 -12.86 -13.75 2.29
C ARG A 148 -11.92 -14.11 1.15
N LEU A 149 -11.29 -13.12 0.50
CA LEU A 149 -10.32 -13.36 -0.57
C LEU A 149 -9.12 -14.13 -0.04
N ALA A 150 -8.56 -13.71 1.10
CA ALA A 150 -7.48 -14.41 1.79
C ALA A 150 -7.86 -15.88 2.02
N ARG A 151 -9.03 -16.15 2.60
CA ARG A 151 -9.47 -17.52 2.90
C ARG A 151 -9.72 -18.38 1.66
N THR A 152 -10.25 -17.78 0.58
CA THR A 152 -10.66 -18.51 -0.62
C THR A 152 -9.56 -18.65 -1.67
N ARG A 153 -8.54 -17.80 -1.63
CA ARG A 153 -7.46 -17.74 -2.64
C ARG A 153 -6.10 -18.19 -2.10
N THR A 154 -5.98 -18.37 -0.79
CA THR A 154 -4.73 -18.77 -0.13
C THR A 154 -4.95 -19.98 0.76
N ASP A 155 -3.85 -20.62 1.15
CA ASP A 155 -3.79 -21.72 2.12
C ASP A 155 -3.57 -21.22 3.56
N LEU A 156 -3.67 -19.90 3.80
CA LEU A 156 -3.48 -19.32 5.12
C LEU A 156 -4.59 -19.76 6.09
N SER A 157 -4.19 -20.08 7.33
CA SER A 157 -5.12 -20.39 8.42
C SER A 157 -5.85 -19.12 8.87
N GLY A 158 -7.02 -19.28 9.51
CA GLY A 158 -7.74 -18.15 10.11
C GLY A 158 -6.92 -17.38 11.15
N SER A 159 -6.08 -18.09 11.92
CA SER A 159 -5.13 -17.45 12.86
C SER A 159 -4.04 -16.65 12.14
N THR A 160 -3.53 -17.14 11.02
CA THR A 160 -2.54 -16.40 10.21
C THR A 160 -3.18 -15.14 9.60
N ILE A 161 -4.43 -15.26 9.13
CA ILE A 161 -5.20 -14.11 8.63
C ILE A 161 -5.46 -13.11 9.76
N ALA A 162 -5.82 -13.56 10.97
CA ALA A 162 -5.98 -12.69 12.14
C ALA A 162 -4.70 -11.89 12.43
N LEU A 163 -3.56 -12.57 12.51
CA LEU A 163 -2.26 -11.93 12.76
C LEU A 163 -1.87 -10.95 11.66
N ALA A 164 -2.05 -11.33 10.39
CA ALA A 164 -1.76 -10.46 9.26
C ALA A 164 -2.71 -9.24 9.23
N ALA A 165 -3.98 -9.43 9.56
CA ALA A 165 -4.96 -8.35 9.66
C ALA A 165 -4.59 -7.37 10.78
N THR A 166 -4.32 -7.87 11.99
CA THR A 166 -3.89 -7.04 13.11
C THR A 166 -2.60 -6.30 12.80
N ALA A 167 -1.58 -6.97 12.26
CA ALA A 167 -0.31 -6.34 11.91
C ALA A 167 -0.48 -5.28 10.81
N GLY A 168 -1.28 -5.57 9.78
CA GLY A 168 -1.59 -4.61 8.72
C GLY A 168 -2.28 -3.37 9.26
N LEU A 169 -3.38 -3.54 10.00
CA LEU A 169 -4.13 -2.44 10.60
C LEU A 169 -3.27 -1.61 11.57
N LEU A 170 -2.47 -2.26 12.41
CA LEU A 170 -1.58 -1.57 13.34
C LEU A 170 -0.45 -0.81 12.65
N SER A 171 -0.08 -1.15 11.41
CA SER A 171 0.96 -0.43 10.67
C SER A 171 0.46 0.84 9.97
N HIS A 172 -0.87 0.98 9.82
CA HIS A 172 -1.48 2.06 9.08
C HIS A 172 -1.16 3.47 9.62
N PRO A 173 -1.30 3.78 10.93
CA PRO A 173 -1.40 5.16 11.36
C PRO A 173 -0.07 5.94 11.40
N TRP A 174 1.07 5.26 11.29
CA TRP A 174 2.37 5.86 11.63
C TRP A 174 2.92 6.81 10.56
N GLY A 175 2.44 6.72 9.32
CA GLY A 175 2.87 7.62 8.24
C GLY A 175 2.58 9.09 8.57
N ASP A 176 1.41 9.35 9.16
CA ASP A 176 0.93 10.71 9.45
C ASP A 176 1.81 11.47 10.46
N LEU A 177 2.64 10.76 11.24
CA LEU A 177 3.60 11.38 12.16
C LEU A 177 4.63 12.28 11.45
N VAL A 178 4.90 12.09 10.17
CA VAL A 178 5.87 12.92 9.42
C VAL A 178 5.25 13.63 8.23
N THR A 179 3.94 13.49 8.01
CA THR A 179 3.29 13.96 6.77
C THR A 179 2.01 14.77 6.96
N GLY A 180 1.41 14.76 8.15
CA GLY A 180 0.06 15.28 8.35
C GLY A 180 -0.18 15.87 9.73
N ASP A 181 -1.37 15.65 10.28
CA ASP A 181 -1.63 15.94 11.69
C ASP A 181 -1.37 14.66 12.49
N PRO A 182 -0.99 14.77 13.78
CA PRO A 182 -0.81 13.60 14.63
C PRO A 182 -2.07 12.72 14.69
N PRO A 183 -1.96 11.40 14.49
CA PRO A 183 -3.10 10.50 14.50
C PRO A 183 -3.68 10.35 15.90
N ARG A 184 -5.02 10.24 16.02
CA ARG A 184 -5.69 9.96 17.30
C ARG A 184 -5.65 8.47 17.63
N LEU A 185 -4.47 7.98 18.00
CA LEU A 185 -4.18 6.56 18.18
C LEU A 185 -5.10 5.83 19.18
N LEU A 186 -5.67 6.53 20.16
CA LEU A 186 -6.49 5.95 21.22
C LEU A 186 -8.00 6.22 21.07
N TYR A 187 -8.46 6.76 19.93
CA TYR A 187 -9.89 6.98 19.69
C TYR A 187 -10.71 5.70 20.02
N PRO A 188 -11.88 5.82 20.69
CA PRO A 188 -12.59 7.04 21.05
C PRO A 188 -12.18 7.65 22.40
N LEU A 189 -11.11 7.14 23.03
CA LEU A 189 -10.58 7.76 24.25
C LEU A 189 -10.01 9.13 23.87
N ASP A 190 -10.40 10.17 24.61
CA ASP A 190 -9.92 11.54 24.41
C ASP A 190 -8.52 11.72 25.01
N VAL A 191 -7.58 10.89 24.54
CA VAL A 191 -6.19 10.85 25.00
C VAL A 191 -5.29 11.03 23.79
N GLN A 192 -4.55 12.13 23.77
CA GLN A 192 -3.58 12.44 22.72
C GLN A 192 -2.21 11.90 23.11
N VAL A 193 -1.65 11.03 22.26
CA VAL A 193 -0.31 10.45 22.46
C VAL A 193 0.77 11.35 21.88
N PHE A 194 0.47 11.98 20.74
CA PHE A 194 1.36 12.89 20.03
C PHE A 194 0.64 14.22 19.82
N GLU A 195 1.23 15.30 20.33
CA GLU A 195 0.70 16.66 20.19
C GLU A 195 1.11 17.31 18.88
N GLU A 196 2.29 16.94 18.35
CA GLU A 196 2.89 17.50 17.15
C GLU A 196 3.44 16.38 16.24
N ILE A 197 3.70 16.72 14.98
CA ILE A 197 4.42 15.85 14.07
C ILE A 197 5.89 15.74 14.44
N VAL A 198 6.51 14.65 14.00
CA VAL A 198 7.96 14.45 14.08
C VAL A 198 8.63 15.31 13.01
N LEU A 199 9.18 16.44 13.43
CA LEU A 199 9.88 17.37 12.55
C LEU A 199 11.24 16.81 12.13
N LEU A 200 11.35 16.38 10.87
CA LEU A 200 12.61 15.92 10.28
C LEU A 200 13.63 17.05 10.07
N HIS A 201 13.16 18.27 9.79
CA HIS A 201 13.99 19.46 9.57
C HIS A 201 13.13 20.74 9.72
N ALA A 202 13.74 21.86 10.13
CA ALA A 202 13.02 23.13 10.32
C ALA A 202 12.59 23.80 9.00
N ASP A 203 13.40 23.66 7.94
CA ASP A 203 13.00 24.04 6.57
C ASP A 203 11.85 23.13 6.08
N PRO A 204 10.68 23.70 5.69
CA PRO A 204 9.51 22.93 5.27
C PRO A 204 9.73 22.08 4.01
N THR A 205 10.60 22.51 3.09
CA THR A 205 10.91 21.77 1.87
C THR A 205 11.83 20.60 2.19
N ILE A 206 12.87 20.80 3.00
CA ILE A 206 13.74 19.70 3.45
C ILE A 206 12.93 18.68 4.25
N HIS A 207 11.98 19.13 5.09
CA HIS A 207 11.05 18.24 5.78
C HIS A 207 10.23 17.39 4.81
N LEU A 208 9.59 18.00 3.79
CA LEU A 208 8.85 17.28 2.75
C LEU A 208 9.75 16.28 2.01
N LEU A 209 10.96 16.67 1.63
CA LEU A 209 11.89 15.80 0.91
C LEU A 209 12.31 14.61 1.79
N GLY A 210 12.52 14.83 3.08
CA GLY A 210 12.79 13.77 4.07
C GLY A 210 11.62 12.81 4.24
N ALA A 211 10.40 13.34 4.37
CA ALA A 211 9.20 12.52 4.49
C ALA A 211 8.97 11.68 3.22
N PHE A 212 9.14 12.28 2.04
CA PHE A 212 9.07 11.57 0.77
C PHE A 212 10.19 10.52 0.62
N ALA A 213 11.40 10.80 1.12
CA ALA A 213 12.50 9.84 1.12
C ALA A 213 12.20 8.61 2.01
N LEU A 214 11.55 8.80 3.16
CA LEU A 214 11.10 7.70 4.03
C LEU A 214 10.08 6.82 3.29
N GLU A 215 9.07 7.42 2.67
CA GLU A 215 8.10 6.68 1.87
C GLU A 215 8.76 5.93 0.72
N LEU A 216 9.67 6.59 0.00
CA LEU A 216 10.40 5.99 -1.10
C LEU A 216 11.26 4.81 -0.62
N GLY A 217 11.84 4.91 0.57
CA GLY A 217 12.57 3.82 1.23
C GLY A 217 11.67 2.60 1.50
N VAL A 218 10.42 2.83 1.93
CA VAL A 218 9.42 1.76 2.12
C VAL A 218 9.01 1.12 0.78
N VAL A 219 8.85 1.93 -0.28
CA VAL A 219 8.58 1.40 -1.64
C VAL A 219 9.76 0.54 -2.12
N TRP A 220 11.00 0.98 -1.89
CA TRP A 220 12.19 0.20 -2.16
C TRP A 220 12.25 -1.10 -1.35
N LEU A 221 11.89 -1.06 -0.07
CA LEU A 221 11.84 -2.25 0.77
C LEU A 221 10.88 -3.30 0.20
N ALA A 222 9.69 -2.89 -0.25
CA ALA A 222 8.74 -3.78 -0.90
C ALA A 222 9.26 -4.32 -2.24
N ALA A 223 9.86 -3.46 -3.08
CA ALA A 223 10.44 -3.86 -4.35
C ALA A 223 11.58 -4.89 -4.16
N VAL A 224 12.47 -4.65 -3.19
CA VAL A 224 13.57 -5.56 -2.82
C VAL A 224 13.03 -6.86 -2.26
N ALA A 225 11.99 -6.84 -1.43
CA ALA A 225 11.35 -8.06 -0.91
C ALA A 225 10.84 -8.94 -2.05
N VAL A 226 10.19 -8.35 -3.07
CA VAL A 226 9.75 -9.10 -4.27
C VAL A 226 10.93 -9.59 -5.10
N ALA A 227 11.94 -8.76 -5.34
CA ALA A 227 13.13 -9.15 -6.12
C ALA A 227 13.89 -10.31 -5.47
N ARG A 228 14.10 -10.25 -4.16
CA ARG A 228 14.71 -11.31 -3.36
C ARG A 228 13.96 -12.62 -3.51
N LEU A 229 12.64 -12.58 -3.37
CA LEU A 229 11.78 -13.77 -3.48
C LEU A 229 11.77 -14.34 -4.91
N ALA A 230 11.95 -13.49 -5.91
CA ALA A 230 12.11 -13.87 -7.31
C ALA A 230 13.53 -14.34 -7.66
N GLY A 231 14.45 -14.39 -6.69
CA GLY A 231 15.85 -14.77 -6.90
C GLY A 231 16.64 -13.79 -7.78
N ARG A 232 16.22 -12.52 -7.81
CA ARG A 232 16.85 -11.47 -8.63
C ARG A 232 17.64 -10.50 -7.76
N SER A 233 18.82 -10.13 -8.23
CA SER A 233 19.59 -9.05 -7.61
C SER A 233 18.93 -7.69 -7.93
N PRO A 234 18.58 -6.87 -6.93
CA PRO A 234 18.04 -5.51 -7.15
C PRO A 234 18.97 -4.63 -7.98
N THR A 235 20.29 -4.75 -7.80
CA THR A 235 21.28 -3.94 -8.52
C THR A 235 21.34 -4.26 -10.01
N MET A 236 20.97 -5.48 -10.40
CA MET A 236 20.88 -5.89 -11.80
C MET A 236 19.60 -5.41 -12.48
N LEU A 237 18.59 -4.98 -11.71
CA LEU A 237 17.32 -4.46 -12.21
C LEU A 237 17.37 -2.94 -12.44
N LEU A 238 18.40 -2.26 -11.92
CA LEU A 238 18.66 -0.85 -12.19
C LEU A 238 19.18 -0.68 -13.62
N ASP A 239 18.64 0.30 -14.32
CA ASP A 239 19.03 0.68 -15.68
C ASP A 239 19.59 2.10 -15.70
N SER A 240 20.57 2.36 -16.57
CA SER A 240 21.13 3.70 -16.79
C SER A 240 20.07 4.75 -17.14
N ARG A 241 18.91 4.35 -17.68
CA ARG A 241 17.78 5.25 -17.94
C ARG A 241 17.28 5.95 -16.68
N ALA A 242 17.48 5.39 -15.49
CA ALA A 242 17.14 6.07 -14.23
C ALA A 242 17.86 7.42 -14.06
N VAL A 243 19.01 7.61 -14.71
CA VAL A 243 19.79 8.87 -14.67
C VAL A 243 19.02 10.04 -15.29
N THR A 244 17.98 9.81 -16.11
CA THR A 244 17.13 10.90 -16.63
C THR A 244 16.47 11.72 -15.52
N GLY A 245 16.29 11.13 -14.33
CA GLY A 245 15.80 11.82 -13.14
C GLY A 245 16.66 13.04 -12.74
N VAL A 246 17.95 13.08 -13.11
CA VAL A 246 18.83 14.23 -12.80
C VAL A 246 18.25 15.55 -13.31
N VAL A 247 17.59 15.52 -14.48
CA VAL A 247 16.96 16.70 -15.11
C VAL A 247 15.91 17.34 -14.19
N TYR A 248 15.25 16.55 -13.33
CA TYR A 248 14.27 17.06 -12.38
C TYR A 248 14.87 18.01 -11.33
N GLY A 249 16.20 17.96 -11.10
CA GLY A 249 16.89 18.91 -10.22
C GLY A 249 16.73 20.37 -10.64
N VAL A 250 16.56 20.64 -11.93
CA VAL A 250 16.28 22.01 -12.44
C VAL A 250 15.01 22.59 -11.81
N ALA A 251 14.02 21.76 -11.50
CA ALA A 251 12.78 22.17 -10.87
C ALA A 251 13.00 22.86 -9.52
N ALA A 252 14.08 22.54 -8.78
CA ALA A 252 14.39 23.19 -7.51
C ALA A 252 14.71 24.68 -7.65
N VAL A 253 15.22 25.11 -8.80
CA VAL A 253 15.59 26.51 -9.06
C VAL A 253 14.44 27.30 -9.67
N VAL A 254 13.65 26.67 -10.55
CA VAL A 254 12.65 27.37 -11.36
C VAL A 254 11.24 27.35 -10.78
N LEU A 255 10.96 26.44 -9.83
CA LEU A 255 9.65 26.32 -9.18
C LEU A 255 9.72 26.83 -7.74
N ALA A 256 8.57 27.27 -7.23
CA ALA A 256 8.43 27.55 -5.80
C ALA A 256 8.76 26.27 -4.98
N PRO A 257 9.55 26.38 -3.90
CA PRO A 257 9.86 25.24 -3.04
C PRO A 257 8.59 24.57 -2.51
N PRO A 258 8.43 23.25 -2.67
CA PRO A 258 7.24 22.54 -2.24
C PRO A 258 7.26 22.35 -0.73
N THR A 259 6.08 22.38 -0.12
CA THR A 259 5.83 22.09 1.30
C THR A 259 4.77 20.99 1.43
N LEU A 260 4.51 20.50 2.64
CA LEU A 260 3.47 19.49 2.87
C LEU A 260 2.08 19.96 2.40
N ASP A 261 1.76 21.25 2.56
CA ASP A 261 0.46 21.84 2.21
C ASP A 261 0.11 21.70 0.72
N VAL A 262 1.11 21.75 -0.14
CA VAL A 262 0.97 21.64 -1.61
C VAL A 262 1.82 20.51 -2.19
N SER A 263 2.09 19.50 -1.37
CA SER A 263 2.97 18.37 -1.69
C SER A 263 2.55 17.60 -2.94
N TYR A 264 1.26 17.59 -3.27
CA TYR A 264 0.73 16.87 -4.43
C TYR A 264 1.33 17.35 -5.76
N HIS A 265 1.68 18.63 -5.92
CA HIS A 265 2.36 19.12 -7.12
C HIS A 265 3.74 18.46 -7.31
N PHE A 266 4.53 18.43 -6.24
CA PHE A 266 5.83 17.77 -6.21
C PHE A 266 5.69 16.27 -6.46
N VAL A 267 4.82 15.60 -5.69
CA VAL A 267 4.62 14.15 -5.77
C VAL A 267 4.13 13.71 -7.15
N PHE A 268 3.15 14.39 -7.75
CA PHE A 268 2.63 13.99 -9.06
C PHE A 268 3.66 14.19 -10.17
N THR A 269 4.43 15.28 -10.14
CA THR A 269 5.42 15.55 -11.19
C THR A 269 6.62 14.61 -11.10
N ILE A 270 7.14 14.34 -9.90
CA ILE A 270 8.26 13.40 -9.72
C ILE A 270 7.86 11.95 -10.08
N LEU A 271 6.65 11.52 -9.67
CA LEU A 271 6.12 10.22 -10.06
C LEU A 271 5.85 10.14 -11.57
N GLY A 272 5.40 11.24 -12.19
CA GLY A 272 5.21 11.35 -13.63
C GLY A 272 6.50 11.09 -14.41
N VAL A 273 7.61 11.69 -13.99
CA VAL A 273 8.95 11.45 -14.58
C VAL A 273 9.38 10.00 -14.43
N GLY A 274 9.17 9.41 -13.25
CA GLY A 274 9.44 7.99 -12.99
C GLY A 274 8.61 7.07 -13.88
N ALA A 275 7.30 7.29 -13.93
CA ALA A 275 6.36 6.51 -14.74
C ALA A 275 6.68 6.60 -16.24
N ALA A 276 6.99 7.79 -16.75
CA ALA A 276 7.41 7.98 -18.14
C ALA A 276 8.70 7.20 -18.44
N THR A 277 9.69 7.28 -17.54
CA THR A 277 10.96 6.56 -17.71
C THR A 277 10.77 5.03 -17.67
N GLY A 278 9.94 4.54 -16.76
CA GLY A 278 9.58 3.12 -16.68
C GLY A 278 8.83 2.64 -17.92
N ALA A 279 7.85 3.42 -18.40
CA ALA A 279 7.11 3.10 -19.62
C ALA A 279 8.07 2.99 -20.82
N LEU A 280 9.00 3.94 -20.98
CA LEU A 280 10.03 3.86 -22.01
C LEU A 280 10.94 2.64 -21.84
N ALA A 281 11.24 2.23 -20.61
CA ALA A 281 12.00 1.01 -20.31
C ALA A 281 11.26 -0.29 -20.69
N ALA A 282 9.92 -0.27 -20.64
CA ALA A 282 9.08 -1.38 -21.09
C ALA A 282 9.08 -1.57 -22.62
N PHE A 283 9.54 -0.58 -23.40
CA PHE A 283 9.67 -0.65 -24.86
C PHE A 283 11.15 -0.57 -25.30
N PRO A 284 11.93 -1.67 -25.21
CA PRO A 284 13.34 -1.67 -25.55
C PRO A 284 13.56 -1.54 -27.06
N ASN A 285 14.44 -0.62 -27.45
CA ASN A 285 14.99 -0.58 -28.81
C ASN A 285 15.87 -1.81 -29.05
N ALA A 286 15.94 -2.29 -30.30
CA ALA A 286 16.63 -3.52 -30.70
C ALA A 286 18.06 -3.70 -30.11
N ARG A 287 18.81 -2.61 -29.95
CA ARG A 287 20.16 -2.61 -29.34
C ARG A 287 20.17 -2.97 -27.85
N SER A 288 19.19 -2.49 -27.08
CA SER A 288 19.06 -2.81 -25.65
C SER A 288 18.62 -4.26 -25.40
N ALA A 289 17.89 -4.85 -26.33
CA ALA A 289 17.51 -6.27 -26.25
C ALA A 289 18.73 -7.19 -26.44
N LEU A 290 19.68 -6.81 -27.31
CA LEU A 290 20.88 -7.59 -27.62
C LEU A 290 21.88 -7.60 -26.45
N THR A 291 22.20 -6.44 -25.89
CA THR A 291 23.12 -6.33 -24.74
C THR A 291 22.59 -7.03 -23.49
N ARG A 292 21.26 -7.04 -23.30
CA ARG A 292 20.62 -7.67 -22.14
C ARG A 292 20.60 -9.21 -22.25
N ARG A 293 20.44 -9.77 -23.47
CA ARG A 293 20.62 -11.21 -23.72
C ARG A 293 22.03 -11.70 -23.37
N LEU A 294 23.04 -10.87 -23.59
CA LEU A 294 24.44 -11.20 -23.29
C LEU A 294 24.76 -11.10 -21.79
N ARG A 295 23.97 -10.37 -20.99
CA ARG A 295 24.16 -10.21 -19.53
C ARG A 295 23.41 -11.23 -18.67
N GLN A 296 22.51 -12.03 -19.24
CA GLN A 296 21.79 -13.04 -18.47
C GLN A 296 22.65 -14.30 -18.28
N PRO A 297 22.92 -14.73 -17.03
CA PRO A 297 23.47 -16.05 -16.80
C PRO A 297 22.46 -17.13 -17.24
N PRO A 298 22.92 -18.30 -17.71
CA PRO A 298 22.02 -19.38 -18.09
C PRO A 298 21.18 -19.80 -16.87
N ILE A 299 19.86 -19.70 -17.01
CA ILE A 299 18.92 -20.14 -15.99
C ILE A 299 19.09 -21.65 -15.81
N THR A 300 19.69 -22.07 -14.69
CA THR A 300 19.73 -23.47 -14.29
C THR A 300 18.31 -23.95 -13.99
N ARG A 301 17.72 -24.67 -14.94
CA ARG A 301 16.42 -25.36 -14.80
C ARG A 301 16.43 -26.29 -13.58
N TRP A 302 15.60 -25.97 -12.60
CA TRP A 302 15.04 -26.96 -11.69
C TRP A 302 13.54 -26.70 -11.53
N SER A 303 12.73 -27.45 -12.27
CA SER A 303 11.39 -27.83 -11.82
C SER A 303 10.99 -29.17 -12.45
N PRO A 304 10.63 -30.19 -11.65
CA PRO A 304 10.03 -31.41 -12.16
C PRO A 304 8.58 -31.10 -12.56
N LEU A 305 8.24 -31.42 -13.81
CA LEU A 305 6.88 -31.36 -14.35
C LEU A 305 5.93 -32.20 -13.49
N ARG A 306 4.99 -31.56 -12.78
CA ARG A 306 3.81 -32.24 -12.23
C ARG A 306 2.64 -32.05 -13.17
N TYR A 307 2.24 -33.13 -13.84
CA TYR A 307 0.96 -33.23 -14.53
C TYR A 307 -0.19 -33.14 -13.53
N VAL A 308 -1.11 -32.19 -13.70
CA VAL A 308 -2.39 -32.16 -12.99
C VAL A 308 -3.48 -32.64 -13.94
N ARG A 309 -4.04 -33.81 -13.60
CA ARG A 309 -5.18 -34.44 -14.25
C ARG A 309 -6.46 -33.68 -13.85
N LEU A 310 -7.21 -33.18 -14.84
CA LEU A 310 -8.49 -32.49 -14.63
C LEU A 310 -9.60 -33.50 -14.33
N SER A 311 -10.21 -33.42 -13.14
CA SER A 311 -11.54 -33.98 -12.88
C SER A 311 -12.58 -32.87 -12.90
N TRP A 312 -13.59 -33.06 -13.74
CA TRP A 312 -14.72 -32.17 -13.94
C TRP A 312 -15.73 -32.29 -12.79
N VAL A 313 -16.29 -31.14 -12.37
CA VAL A 313 -17.61 -30.89 -11.75
C VAL A 313 -17.48 -29.79 -10.68
N SER A 314 -17.89 -28.55 -11.00
CA SER A 314 -18.52 -27.55 -10.10
C SER A 314 -18.59 -26.12 -10.72
N PRO A 315 -19.53 -25.25 -10.27
CA PRO A 315 -20.23 -24.23 -11.07
C PRO A 315 -19.50 -22.85 -11.10
N PRO A 316 -20.05 -21.77 -11.72
CA PRO A 316 -19.26 -20.72 -12.35
C PRO A 316 -18.51 -19.91 -11.29
N ARG A 317 -17.19 -20.06 -11.26
CA ARG A 317 -16.31 -19.15 -10.53
C ARG A 317 -16.04 -17.98 -11.46
N LEU A 318 -16.31 -16.76 -10.99
CA LEU A 318 -15.73 -15.54 -11.54
C LEU A 318 -14.23 -15.77 -11.74
N TYR A 319 -13.85 -15.99 -13.00
CA TYR A 319 -12.52 -16.41 -13.40
C TYR A 319 -11.63 -15.18 -13.42
N ILE A 320 -11.17 -14.76 -12.24
CA ILE A 320 -10.04 -13.84 -12.17
C ILE A 320 -8.82 -14.68 -12.51
N PRO A 321 -8.10 -14.40 -13.62
CA PRO A 321 -6.98 -15.21 -14.05
C PRO A 321 -5.99 -15.34 -12.91
N SER A 322 -5.62 -16.58 -12.57
CA SER A 322 -4.49 -16.82 -11.68
C SER A 322 -3.29 -16.12 -12.32
N ILE A 323 -2.78 -15.08 -11.66
CA ILE A 323 -1.53 -14.44 -12.09
C ILE A 323 -0.47 -15.52 -11.98
N ASP A 324 -0.10 -16.08 -13.12
CA ASP A 324 1.01 -17.00 -13.27
C ASP A 324 2.27 -16.18 -13.03
N LEU A 325 2.70 -16.13 -11.78
CA LEU A 325 3.80 -15.31 -11.33
C LEU A 325 5.10 -15.70 -12.04
N ASP A 326 5.28 -16.99 -12.32
CA ASP A 326 6.43 -17.49 -13.06
C ASP A 326 6.42 -16.93 -14.50
N ARG A 327 5.26 -16.95 -15.16
CA ARG A 327 5.10 -16.37 -16.52
C ARG A 327 5.16 -14.84 -16.54
N PHE A 328 4.69 -14.17 -15.48
CA PHE A 328 4.81 -12.72 -15.31
C PHE A 328 6.28 -12.29 -15.14
N LEU A 329 7.05 -13.07 -14.37
CA LEU A 329 8.48 -12.85 -14.17
C LEU A 329 9.29 -13.23 -15.43
N GLN A 330 8.85 -14.22 -16.22
CA GLN A 330 9.58 -14.70 -17.41
C GLN A 330 9.37 -13.87 -18.68
N ARG A 331 8.32 -13.05 -18.80
CA ARG A 331 8.13 -12.20 -19.99
C ARG A 331 9.19 -11.10 -20.05
N TYR A 332 9.83 -10.95 -21.22
CA TYR A 332 10.81 -9.90 -21.47
C TYR A 332 10.27 -8.83 -22.42
N PRO A 333 10.48 -7.53 -22.12
CA PRO A 333 10.83 -6.99 -20.80
C PRO A 333 9.64 -7.18 -19.83
N SER A 334 9.92 -7.57 -18.58
CA SER A 334 8.86 -7.74 -17.60
C SER A 334 8.41 -6.35 -17.11
N PRO A 335 7.11 -6.14 -16.85
CA PRO A 335 6.62 -4.97 -16.13
C PRO A 335 7.38 -4.71 -14.82
N PHE A 336 7.96 -5.77 -14.25
CA PHE A 336 8.81 -5.72 -13.08
C PHE A 336 10.13 -4.95 -13.30
N GLU A 337 10.84 -5.15 -14.42
CA GLU A 337 12.05 -4.37 -14.73
C GLU A 337 11.71 -2.89 -14.94
N ALA A 338 10.63 -2.61 -15.68
CA ALA A 338 10.16 -1.24 -15.90
C ALA A 338 9.83 -0.52 -14.57
N ALA A 339 9.26 -1.23 -13.59
CA ALA A 339 9.00 -0.70 -12.27
C ALA A 339 10.28 -0.33 -11.51
N PHE A 340 11.34 -1.14 -11.59
CA PHE A 340 12.64 -0.83 -10.98
C PHE A 340 13.31 0.39 -11.65
N VAL A 341 13.19 0.52 -12.97
CA VAL A 341 13.69 1.71 -13.68
C VAL A 341 12.91 2.96 -13.29
N ALA A 342 11.58 2.87 -13.19
CA ALA A 342 10.76 3.97 -12.71
C ALA A 342 11.15 4.40 -11.29
N LEU A 343 11.29 3.42 -10.39
CA LEU A 343 11.65 3.65 -9.00
C LEU A 343 13.05 4.27 -8.86
N GLY A 344 14.03 3.75 -9.62
CA GLY A 344 15.37 4.33 -9.71
C GLY A 344 15.34 5.77 -10.21
N CYS A 345 14.52 6.06 -11.22
CA CYS A 345 14.37 7.42 -11.74
C CYS A 345 13.79 8.38 -10.69
N VAL A 346 12.77 7.96 -9.94
CA VAL A 346 12.22 8.76 -8.82
C VAL A 346 13.28 9.02 -7.75
N THR A 347 14.10 8.03 -7.40
CA THR A 347 15.18 8.19 -6.43
C THR A 347 16.25 9.18 -6.90
N VAL A 348 16.67 9.09 -8.16
CA VAL A 348 17.63 10.03 -8.75
C VAL A 348 17.03 11.44 -8.82
N ALA A 349 15.76 11.56 -9.21
CA ALA A 349 15.05 12.84 -9.26
C ALA A 349 14.96 13.51 -7.87
N LEU A 350 14.62 12.73 -6.84
CA LEU A 350 14.57 13.22 -5.45
C LEU A 350 15.95 13.69 -4.98
N GLY A 351 16.99 12.88 -5.20
CA GLY A 351 18.37 13.22 -4.82
C GLY A 351 18.88 14.45 -5.57
N SER A 352 18.59 14.57 -6.86
CA SER A 352 18.95 15.73 -7.68
C SER A 352 18.26 17.01 -7.18
N TYR A 353 16.95 16.94 -6.94
CA TYR A 353 16.17 18.06 -6.39
C TYR A 353 16.71 18.50 -5.03
N ALA A 354 16.92 17.56 -4.10
CA ALA A 354 17.41 17.84 -2.76
C ALA A 354 18.81 18.48 -2.79
N LEU A 355 19.72 17.94 -3.61
CA LEU A 355 21.07 18.48 -3.75
C LEU A 355 21.04 19.91 -4.31
N VAL A 356 20.27 20.17 -5.37
CA VAL A 356 20.16 21.51 -5.95
C VAL A 356 19.51 22.49 -4.96
N TYR A 357 18.45 22.08 -4.27
CA TYR A 357 17.79 22.92 -3.28
C TYR A 357 18.75 23.33 -2.15
N VAL A 358 19.48 22.37 -1.57
CA VAL A 358 20.39 22.63 -0.45
C VAL A 358 21.59 23.52 -0.83
N PHE A 359 22.10 23.41 -2.05
CA PHE A 359 23.30 24.18 -2.44
C PHE A 359 22.99 25.53 -3.10
N PHE A 360 21.79 25.74 -3.63
CA PHE A 360 21.47 26.91 -4.46
C PHE A 360 20.23 27.68 -4.03
N VAL A 361 19.42 27.18 -3.09
CA VAL A 361 18.13 27.79 -2.70
C VAL A 361 18.00 28.00 -1.20
N ALA A 362 18.27 26.97 -0.39
CA ALA A 362 18.35 27.05 1.07
C ALA A 362 19.62 27.78 1.51
#